data_AF-A0ABD4L5H6-F1
#
_entry.id   AF-A0ABD4L5H6-F1
#
_cell.length_a   1.000
_cell.length_b   1.000
_cell.length_c   1.000
_cell.angle_alpha   90.00
_cell.angle_beta   90.00
_cell.angle_gamma   90.00
#
_symmetry.space_group_name_H-M   'P 1'
#
loop_
_entity.id
_entity.type
_entity.pdbx_description
1 polymer ?
#
loop_
_entity_poly.entity_id
_entity_poly.type
_entity_poly.pdbx_seq_one_letter_code
_entity_poly.pdbx_strand_id
1 'polypeptide(L)' 'DIMKAKKKPLDVKTPADLGVEITSGVTLLKVEPPAERQAGIKVGSVDELVEQLKHEAKVI' A
#
# COMPACT_ATOMS: atom_id res chain seq x y z
N ASP A 1 17.95 30.32 2.06
CA ASP A 1 17.06 30.53 0.90
C ASP A 1 15.63 29.96 1.01
N ILE A 2 15.06 29.79 2.20
CA ILE A 2 13.63 29.43 2.36
C ILE A 2 12.72 30.66 2.28
N MET A 3 13.18 31.79 2.83
CA MET A 3 12.43 33.06 2.88
C MET A 3 12.19 33.68 1.50
N LYS A 4 13.09 33.44 0.54
CA LYS A 4 12.92 33.89 -0.85
C LYS A 4 11.90 33.03 -1.61
N ALA A 5 11.86 31.73 -1.35
CA ALA A 5 10.92 30.80 -2.00
C ALA A 5 9.47 31.08 -1.59
N LYS A 6 9.21 31.36 -0.31
CA LYS A 6 7.86 31.73 0.19
C LYS A 6 7.33 33.06 -0.36
N LYS A 7 8.22 33.94 -0.84
CA LYS A 7 7.86 35.24 -1.42
C LYS A 7 7.55 35.18 -2.92
N LYS A 8 7.90 34.08 -3.59
CA LYS A 8 7.57 33.93 -5.02
C LYS A 8 6.07 33.62 -5.15
N PRO A 9 5.33 34.35 -6.00
CA PRO A 9 3.95 33.98 -6.29
C PRO A 9 3.93 32.59 -6.93
N LEU A 10 3.05 31.73 -6.43
CA LEU A 10 2.75 30.42 -7.01
C LEU A 10 1.46 30.57 -7.80
N ASP A 11 1.56 30.49 -9.11
CA ASP A 11 0.39 30.49 -9.98
C ASP A 11 -0.29 29.12 -9.90
N VAL A 12 -1.48 29.10 -9.33
CA VAL A 12 -2.35 27.92 -9.30
C VAL A 12 -3.21 27.94 -10.55
N LYS A 13 -2.96 26.99 -11.45
CA LYS A 13 -3.79 26.75 -12.63
C LYS A 13 -4.62 25.50 -12.44
N THR A 14 -5.87 25.55 -12.87
CA THR A 14 -6.73 24.40 -12.97
C THR A 14 -6.52 23.71 -14.33
N PRO A 15 -6.77 22.40 -14.46
CA PRO A 15 -6.69 21.73 -15.76
C PRO A 15 -7.64 22.33 -16.82
N ALA A 16 -8.73 22.97 -16.39
CA ALA A 16 -9.64 23.72 -17.24
C ALA A 16 -8.97 24.92 -17.93
N ASP A 17 -8.02 25.59 -17.26
CA ASP A 17 -7.26 26.71 -17.84
C ASP A 17 -6.33 26.26 -18.99
N LEU A 18 -6.13 24.95 -19.13
CA LEU A 18 -5.33 24.32 -20.19
C LEU A 18 -6.23 23.57 -21.20
N GLY A 19 -7.55 23.67 -21.08
CA GLY A 19 -8.51 22.98 -21.96
C GLY A 19 -8.56 21.46 -21.74
N VAL A 20 -8.15 20.97 -20.56
CA VAL A 20 -8.13 19.54 -20.24
C VAL A 20 -9.27 19.19 -19.28
N GLU A 21 -10.13 18.26 -19.70
CA GLU A 21 -11.19 17.70 -18.86
C GLU A 21 -10.69 16.48 -18.08
N ILE A 22 -10.88 16.50 -16.76
CA ILE A 22 -10.50 15.40 -15.88
C ILE A 22 -11.69 14.44 -15.78
N THR A 23 -11.71 13.44 -16.65
CA THR A 23 -12.69 12.34 -16.57
C THR A 23 -11.99 11.08 -16.07
N SER A 24 -12.57 10.43 -15.04
CA SER A 24 -12.09 9.13 -14.57
C SER A 24 -12.99 8.03 -15.11
N GLY A 25 -12.43 7.12 -15.92
CA GLY A 25 -13.14 5.91 -16.37
C GLY A 25 -13.21 4.81 -15.31
N VAL A 26 -12.66 5.04 -14.12
CA VAL A 26 -12.57 4.05 -13.04
C VAL A 26 -13.29 4.56 -11.81
N THR A 27 -14.16 3.71 -11.26
CA THR A 27 -14.87 3.94 -10.00
C THR A 27 -14.17 3.19 -8.87
N LEU A 28 -13.75 3.90 -7.83
CA LEU A 28 -13.21 3.29 -6.62
C LEU A 28 -14.35 2.65 -5.84
N LEU A 29 -14.39 1.32 -5.83
CA LEU A 29 -15.48 0.56 -5.19
C LEU A 29 -15.27 0.43 -3.67
N LYS A 30 -14.04 0.14 -3.24
CA LYS A 30 -13.71 -0.09 -1.84
C LYS A 30 -12.20 0.05 -1.63
N VAL A 31 -11.82 0.49 -0.44
CA VAL A 31 -10.43 0.48 0.04
C VAL A 31 -10.44 -0.24 1.37
N GLU A 32 -9.69 -1.33 1.45
CA GLU A 32 -9.48 -2.05 2.70
C GLU A 32 -7.99 -2.31 2.90
N PRO A 33 -7.50 -2.26 4.15
CA PRO A 33 -6.14 -2.65 4.44
C PRO A 33 -5.94 -4.14 4.09
N PRO A 34 -4.73 -4.55 3.69
CA PRO A 34 -4.43 -5.95 3.45
C PRO A 34 -4.59 -6.75 4.75
N ALA A 35 -4.87 -8.05 4.63
CA ALA A 35 -4.95 -8.93 5.78
C ALA A 35 -3.65 -8.86 6.59
N GLU A 36 -3.78 -8.64 7.89
CA GLU A 36 -2.63 -8.61 8.78
C GLU A 36 -1.93 -9.97 8.79
N ARG A 37 -0.61 -9.96 8.71
CA ARG A 37 0.18 -11.18 8.78
C ARG A 37 0.03 -11.76 10.19
N GLN A 38 -0.46 -12.99 10.28
CA GLN A 38 -0.51 -13.72 11.54
C GLN A 38 0.90 -13.90 12.12
N ALA A 39 1.01 -13.84 13.44
CA ALA A 39 2.26 -14.10 14.12
C ALA A 39 2.75 -15.52 13.80
N GLY A 40 4.06 -15.67 13.55
CA GLY A 40 4.67 -16.97 13.35
C GLY A 40 4.76 -17.77 14.65
N ILE A 41 4.85 -19.09 14.54
CA ILE A 41 5.02 -20.00 15.66
C ILE A 41 6.51 -20.29 15.85
N LYS A 42 6.99 -20.26 17.09
CA LYS A 42 8.33 -20.76 17.44
C LYS A 42 8.21 -22.23 17.82
N VAL A 43 8.92 -23.10 17.10
CA VAL A 43 9.00 -24.54 17.39
C VAL A 43 10.26 -24.86 18.17
N GLY A 44 10.20 -25.88 19.01
CA GLY A 44 11.29 -26.30 19.89
C GLY A 44 12.24 -27.31 19.25
N SER A 45 11.83 -27.98 18.17
CA SER A 45 12.62 -29.03 17.52
C SER A 45 12.41 -29.10 16.01
N VAL A 46 13.27 -29.87 15.32
CA VAL A 46 13.19 -30.08 13.87
C VAL A 46 11.99 -30.97 13.49
N ASP A 47 11.67 -31.96 14.32
CA ASP A 47 10.53 -32.86 14.08
C ASP A 47 9.19 -32.09 14.13
N GLU A 48 9.03 -31.20 15.12
CA GLU A 48 7.87 -30.30 15.24
C GLU A 48 7.72 -29.38 14.01
N LEU A 49 8.84 -28.89 13.47
CA LEU A 49 8.82 -28.08 12.26
C LEU A 49 8.28 -28.88 11.06
N VAL A 50 8.75 -30.11 10.89
CA VAL A 50 8.34 -30.97 9.76
C VAL A 50 6.87 -31.36 9.88
N GLU A 51 6.38 -31.65 11.08
CA GLU A 51 4.96 -31.93 11.32
C GLU A 51 4.07 -30.71 11.03
N GLN A 52 4.42 -29.52 11.53
CA GLN A 52 3.65 -28.30 11.26
C GLN A 52 3.64 -27.94 9.76
N LEU A 53 4.76 -28.14 9.06
CA LEU A 53 4.84 -27.87 7.63
C LEU A 53 3.99 -28.83 6.79
N LYS A 54 3.89 -30.11 7.18
CA LYS A 54 3.05 -31.10 6.50
C LYS A 54 1.56 -30.91 6.78
N HIS A 55 1.19 -30.61 8.02
CA HIS A 55 -0.22 -30.60 8.43
C HIS A 55 -0.89 -29.23 8.30
N GLU A 56 -0.26 -28.16 8.80
CA GLU A 56 -0.88 -26.83 8.85
C GLU A 56 -0.58 -26.03 7.58
N ALA A 57 0.70 -25.95 7.21
CA ALA A 57 1.12 -25.15 6.07
C ALA A 57 0.95 -25.89 4.73
N LYS A 58 0.92 -27.23 4.74
CA LYS A 58 0.78 -28.13 3.57
C LYS A 58 1.72 -27.77 2.40
N VAL A 59 2.96 -27.39 2.73
CA VAL A 59 3.94 -26.92 1.73
C VAL A 59 4.91 -28.04 1.32
N ILE A 60 4.92 -29.15 2.06
CA ILE A 60 5.75 -30.35 1.86
C ILE A 60 4.82 -31.56 1.95
#